data_AF-A0A8T4TJL7-F1
#
_entry.id   AF-A0A8T4TJL7-F1
#
_cell.length_a   1.000
_cell.length_b   1.000
_cell.length_c   1.000
_cell.angle_alpha   90.00
_cell.angle_beta   90.00
_cell.angle_gamma   90.00
#
_symmetry.space_group_name_H-M   'P 1'
#
loop_
_entity.id
_entity.type
_entity.pdbx_description
1 polymer ?
#
loop_
_entity_poly.entity_id
_entity_poly.type
_entity_poly.pdbx_seq_one_letter_code
_entity_poly.pdbx_strand_id
1 'polypeptide(L)' 'MEETLIGSKMEVIDAKNKNLLGINGRIIDETKNTITVETRDGVRKLIKCEVIFKLGSKVLRGEHMVRRPEEIR' A
#
# COMPACT_ATOMS: atom_id res chain seq x y z
N MET A 1 12.18 -14.11 7.85
CA MET A 1 12.43 -12.67 7.89
C MET A 1 11.19 -12.04 7.29
N GLU A 2 10.35 -11.41 8.10
CA GLU A 2 9.17 -10.72 7.59
C GLU A 2 9.67 -9.53 6.75
N GLU A 3 9.43 -9.57 5.44
CA GLU A 3 9.72 -8.45 4.54
C GLU A 3 8.73 -7.32 4.83
N THR A 4 8.99 -6.59 5.91
CA THR A 4 8.17 -5.47 6.34
C THR A 4 8.34 -4.31 5.36
N LEU A 5 7.24 -3.83 4.79
CA LEU A 5 7.23 -2.68 3.87
C LEU A 5 7.49 -1.33 4.58
N ILE A 6 7.48 -1.32 5.91
CA ILE A 6 7.70 -0.15 6.75
C ILE A 6 9.06 0.47 6.46
N GLY A 7 9.07 1.79 6.35
CA GLY A 7 10.24 2.59 6.01
C GLY A 7 10.43 2.83 4.52
N SER A 8 9.73 2.08 3.66
CA SER A 8 9.81 2.25 2.21
C SER A 8 8.97 3.44 1.72
N LYS A 9 9.44 4.11 0.66
CA LYS A 9 8.67 5.13 -0.05
C LYS A 9 7.72 4.46 -1.04
N MET A 10 6.45 4.86 -1.00
CA MET A 10 5.43 4.41 -1.93
C MET A 10 4.72 5.57 -2.61
N GLU A 11 4.13 5.29 -3.76
CA GLU A 11 3.25 6.20 -4.48
C GLU A 11 2.04 5.45 -5.01
N VAL A 12 0.84 5.97 -4.75
CA VAL A 12 -0.41 5.42 -5.24
C VAL A 12 -0.57 5.79 -6.71
N ILE A 13 -0.44 4.79 -7.57
CA ILE A 13 -0.59 4.94 -9.03
C ILE A 13 -2.02 4.69 -9.48
N ASP A 14 -2.79 3.91 -8.73
CA ASP A 14 -4.20 3.66 -8.99
C ASP A 14 -4.96 3.36 -7.70
N ALA A 15 -6.24 3.72 -7.65
CA ALA A 15 -7.08 3.44 -6.51
C ALA A 15 -8.56 3.44 -6.90
N LYS A 16 -9.34 2.58 -6.25
CA LYS A 16 -10.80 2.55 -6.38
C LYS A 16 -11.43 3.89 -5.99
N ASN A 17 -10.88 4.53 -4.96
CA ASN A 17 -11.22 5.92 -4.62
C ASN A 17 -10.20 6.87 -5.25
N LYS A 18 -10.63 7.66 -6.24
CA LYS A 18 -9.77 8.60 -6.97
C LYS A 18 -9.17 9.70 -6.08
N ASN A 19 -9.72 9.96 -4.89
CA ASN A 19 -9.10 10.89 -3.92
C ASN A 19 -7.78 10.37 -3.34
N LEU A 20 -7.44 9.10 -3.55
CA LEU A 20 -6.20 8.49 -3.09
C LEU A 20 -5.11 8.48 -4.16
N LEU A 21 -5.45 8.77 -5.42
CA LEU A 21 -4.49 8.85 -6.53
C LEU A 21 -3.46 9.95 -6.27
N GLY A 22 -2.19 9.64 -6.52
CA GLY A 22 -1.09 10.60 -6.35
C GLY A 22 -0.61 10.77 -4.92
N ILE A 23 -1.17 10.04 -3.94
CA ILE A 23 -0.61 9.97 -2.59
C ILE A 23 0.79 9.39 -2.67
N ASN A 24 1.78 10.16 -2.25
CA ASN A 24 3.16 9.72 -2.09
C ASN A 24 3.62 9.93 -0.65
N GLY A 25 4.45 9.02 -0.16
CA GLY A 25 4.87 9.08 1.23
C GLY A 25 5.67 7.88 1.67
N ARG A 26 6.00 7.86 2.96
CA ARG A 26 6.73 6.77 3.60
C ARG A 26 5.76 5.89 4.37
N ILE A 27 5.86 4.57 4.20
CA ILE A 27 5.07 3.62 4.98
C ILE A 27 5.60 3.64 6.41
N ILE A 28 4.75 3.99 7.37
CA ILE A 28 5.10 4.02 8.80
C ILE A 28 4.54 2.83 9.56
N ASP A 29 3.46 2.24 9.07
CA ASP A 29 2.80 1.11 9.70
C ASP A 29 2.09 0.28 8.62
N GLU A 30 2.12 -1.04 8.79
CA GLU A 30 1.51 -1.97 7.85
C GLU A 30 0.80 -3.07 8.63
N THR A 31 -0.45 -3.30 8.26
CA THR A 31 -1.30 -4.33 8.88
C THR A 31 -1.80 -5.26 7.79
N LYS A 32 -2.44 -6.37 8.19
CA LYS A 32 -2.99 -7.37 7.27
C LYS A 32 -3.75 -6.76 6.08
N ASN A 33 -4.62 -5.79 6.33
CA ASN A 33 -5.53 -5.21 5.31
C ASN A 33 -5.23 -3.74 4.97
N THR A 34 -4.48 -3.02 5.81
CA THR A 34 -4.30 -1.57 5.67
C THR A 34 -2.83 -1.19 5.75
N ILE A 35 -2.47 -0.10 5.08
CA ILE A 35 -1.14 0.49 5.07
C ILE A 35 -1.28 1.95 5.53
N THR A 36 -0.47 2.35 6.49
CA THR A 36 -0.40 3.71 6.99
C THR A 36 0.81 4.40 6.40
N VAL A 37 0.57 5.51 5.71
CA VAL A 37 1.58 6.24 4.95
C VAL A 37 1.64 7.66 5.46
N GLU A 38 2.84 8.08 5.86
CA GLU A 38 3.14 9.45 6.19
C GLU A 38 3.43 10.23 4.90
N THR A 39 2.55 11.17 4.60
CA THR A 39 2.66 12.09 3.48
C THR A 39 3.03 13.48 4.00
N ARG A 40 3.36 14.41 3.09
CA ARG A 40 3.65 15.80 3.48
C ARG A 40 2.46 16.52 4.12
N ASP A 41 1.23 16.12 3.76
CA ASP A 41 -0.02 16.69 4.27
C ASP A 41 -0.44 16.06 5.61
N GLY A 42 0.24 14.99 6.03
CA GLY A 42 -0.06 14.24 7.24
C GLY A 42 -0.13 12.73 7.01
N VAL A 43 -0.64 12.01 7.99
CA VAL A 43 -0.74 10.55 7.95
C VAL A 43 -2.03 10.12 7.27
N ARG A 44 -1.91 9.27 6.25
CA ARG A 44 -3.01 8.69 5.48
C ARG A 44 -3.06 7.18 5.68
N LYS A 45 -4.25 6.66 5.97
CA LYS A 45 -4.48 5.22 6.05
C LYS A 45 -5.13 4.73 4.76
N LEU A 46 -4.55 3.73 4.13
CA LEU A 46 -4.97 3.18 2.85
C LEU A 46 -5.37 1.71 3.02
N ILE A 47 -6.42 1.29 2.32
CA ILE A 47 -6.89 -0.10 2.32
C ILE A 47 -6.24 -0.82 1.14
N LYS A 48 -5.45 -1.86 1.41
CA LYS A 48 -4.67 -2.60 0.40
C LYS A 48 -5.54 -3.04 -0.78
N CYS A 49 -6.72 -3.60 -0.50
CA CYS A 49 -7.62 -4.12 -1.54
C CYS A 49 -8.16 -3.04 -2.50
N GLU A 50 -8.07 -1.76 -2.13
CA GLU A 50 -8.62 -0.64 -2.89
C GLU A 50 -7.55 0.23 -3.56
N VAL A 51 -6.27 -0.08 -3.38
CA VAL A 51 -5.15 0.73 -3.90
C VAL A 51 -4.09 -0.11 -4.59
N ILE A 52 -3.53 0.45 -5.66
CA ILE A 52 -2.34 -0.03 -6.36
C ILE A 52 -1.26 1.02 -6.14
N PHE A 53 -0.14 0.58 -5.58
CA PHE A 53 0.97 1.47 -5.24
C PHE A 53 2.27 0.92 -5.81
N LYS A 54 3.18 1.82 -6.17
CA LYS A 54 4.55 1.47 -6.55
C LYS A 54 5.48 1.67 -5.35
N LEU A 55 6.37 0.72 -5.14
CA LEU A 55 7.45 0.75 -4.16
C LEU A 55 8.77 0.76 -4.92
N GLY A 56 9.36 1.94 -5.12
CA GLY A 56 10.50 2.11 -6.02
C GLY A 56 10.16 1.67 -7.45
N SER A 57 10.74 0.55 -7.89
CA SER A 57 10.53 -0.02 -9.23
C SER A 57 9.46 -1.12 -9.27
N LYS A 58 8.91 -1.52 -8.12
CA LYS A 58 7.96 -2.64 -8.01
C LYS A 58 6.54 -2.09 -7.91
N VAL A 59 5.63 -2.55 -8.77
CA VAL A 59 4.20 -2.24 -8.66
C VAL A 59 3.51 -3.34 -7.87
N LEU A 60 2.79 -2.97 -6.81
CA LEU A 60 2.07 -3.88 -5.93
C LEU A 60 0.58 -3.54 -5.94
N ARG A 61 -0.24 -4.57 -6.18
CA ARG A 61 -1.69 -4.50 -5.99
C ARG A 61 -1.99 -4.99 -4.59
N GLY A 62 -2.54 -4.12 -3.74
CA GLY A 62 -2.78 -4.52 -2.36
C GLY A 62 -3.84 -5.63 -2.23
N GLU A 63 -4.73 -5.82 -3.22
CA GLU A 63 -5.63 -6.98 -3.27
C GLU A 63 -4.87 -8.32 -3.20
N HIS A 64 -3.72 -8.44 -3.88
CA HIS A 64 -2.91 -9.66 -3.91
C HIS A 64 -2.13 -9.88 -2.61
N MET A 65 -1.91 -8.81 -1.84
CA MET A 65 -1.23 -8.88 -0.55
C MET A 65 -2.14 -9.34 0.59
N VAL A 66 -3.46 -9.17 0.44
CA VAL A 66 -4.45 -9.57 1.46
C VAL A 66 -4.91 -11.01 1.26
N ARG A 67 -4.67 -11.58 0.07
CA ARG A 67 -5.01 -12.97 -0.24
C ARG A 67 -4.16 -13.92 0.60
N ARG A 68 -4.85 -14.87 1.24
CA ARG A 68 -4.19 -16.00 1.90
C ARG A 68 -3.59 -16.89 0.79
N PRO A 69 -2.42 -17.51 1.02
CA PRO A 69 -1.76 -18.40 0.05
C PRO A 69 -2.66 -19.54 -0.47
N GLU A 70 -3.75 -19.84 0.25
CA GLU A 70 -4.71 -20.91 -0.07
C GLU A 70 -5.67 -20.58 -1.24
N GLU A 71 -5.76 -19.32 -1.72
CA GLU A 71 -6.60 -18.95 -2.87
C GLU A 71 -5.90 -19.10 -4.24
N ILE A 72 -4.62 -19.47 -4.26
CA ILE A 72 -3.92 -19.85 -5.50
C ILE A 72 -4.15 -21.35 -5.72
N ARG A 73 -5.37 -21.73 -6.12
CA ARG A 73 -5.64 -23.09 -6.60
C ARG A 73 -6.64 -23.10 -7.74
#